data_AF-A0A7C5ELU7-F1
#
_entry.id   AF-A0A7C5ELU7-F1
#
_cell.length_a   1.000
_cell.length_b   1.000
_cell.length_c   1.000
_cell.angle_alpha   90.00
_cell.angle_beta   90.00
_cell.angle_gamma   90.00
#
_symmetry.space_group_name_H-M   'P 1'
#
loop_
_entity.id
_entity.type
_entity.pdbx_description
1 polymer ?
#
loop_
_entity_poly.entity_id
_entity_poly.type
_entity_poly.pdbx_seq_one_letter_code
_entity_poly.pdbx_strand_id
1 'polypeptide(L)'
;MKHIAGLVAAVSGALVVGTRPAICEEGHWAAQREETKAHFEEQKKENQEFRQQIKGELQKEKIEAVEQHRTAQYNENKAFFQKQHEENIAYLKERLARVKALTDEEKNGLISFFEQQYAENVAFREERFNDLMANFEKIANDNTMNFEAKKQAIKDMIAKWKEATKAHHEQQKSERKAKIEALRKAKQSE
;
A
#
# COMPACT_ATOMS: atom_id res chain seq x y z
N MET A 1 20.77 8.63 32.98
CA MET A 1 20.55 8.65 31.52
C MET A 1 20.79 7.24 31.01
N LYS A 2 19.73 6.47 30.75
CA LYS A 2 19.84 5.11 30.21
C LYS A 2 19.70 5.21 28.70
N HIS A 3 20.77 4.87 27.98
CA HIS A 3 20.75 4.72 26.53
C HIS A 3 19.89 3.50 26.18
N ILE A 4 18.75 3.73 25.53
CA ILE A 4 17.99 2.65 24.89
C ILE A 4 18.64 2.44 23.53
N ALA A 5 19.41 1.35 23.44
CA ALA A 5 20.03 0.91 22.21
C ALA A 5 18.94 0.46 21.22
N GLY A 6 18.87 1.12 20.07
CA GLY A 6 18.02 0.72 18.96
C GLY A 6 18.46 -0.63 18.42
N LEU A 7 17.60 -1.63 18.55
CA LEU A 7 17.77 -2.95 17.97
C LEU A 7 17.09 -2.96 16.59
N VAL A 8 17.88 -2.75 15.53
CA VAL A 8 17.43 -2.96 14.16
C VAL A 8 17.50 -4.47 13.89
N ALA A 9 16.38 -5.15 13.99
CA ALA A 9 16.26 -6.54 13.55
C ALA A 9 16.12 -6.57 12.03
N ALA A 10 17.25 -6.72 11.32
CA ALA A 10 17.27 -7.03 9.91
C ALA A 10 16.93 -8.52 9.73
N VAL A 11 15.66 -8.83 9.42
CA VAL A 11 15.26 -10.17 8.99
C VAL A 11 15.48 -10.26 7.47
N SER A 12 16.65 -10.78 7.10
CA SER A 12 16.95 -11.21 5.73
C SER A 12 16.58 -12.69 5.62
N GLY A 13 15.73 -13.06 4.65
CA GLY A 13 15.26 -14.44 4.51
C GLY A 13 14.72 -14.78 3.11
N ALA A 14 15.65 -15.10 2.21
CA ALA A 14 15.54 -16.01 1.05
C ALA A 14 14.45 -15.78 -0.02
N LEU A 15 14.86 -15.21 -1.15
CA LEU A 15 14.19 -15.35 -2.44
C LEU A 15 14.46 -16.76 -3.01
N VAL A 16 13.44 -17.62 -2.99
CA VAL A 16 13.44 -18.87 -3.76
C VAL A 16 13.03 -18.53 -5.20
N VAL A 17 14.00 -18.49 -6.11
CA VAL A 17 13.75 -18.36 -7.56
C VAL A 17 13.39 -19.74 -8.11
N GLY A 18 12.11 -20.09 -7.98
CA GLY A 18 11.51 -21.27 -8.62
C GLY A 18 10.93 -20.89 -9.98
N THR A 19 11.47 -21.46 -11.06
CA THR A 19 10.92 -21.41 -12.42
C THR A 19 9.45 -21.88 -12.41
N ARG A 20 8.51 -20.96 -12.67
CA ARG A 20 7.06 -21.25 -12.70
C ARG A 20 6.57 -21.55 -14.13
N PRO A 21 5.85 -22.66 -14.35
CA PRO A 21 5.28 -23.01 -15.65
C PRO A 21 4.04 -22.17 -15.97
N ALA A 22 3.66 -22.17 -17.26
CA ALA A 22 2.59 -21.40 -17.89
C ALA A 22 1.38 -21.12 -16.96
N ILE A 23 1.22 -19.86 -16.59
CA ILE A 23 0.26 -19.40 -15.59
C ILE A 23 -1.11 -19.25 -16.23
N CYS A 24 -2.05 -20.10 -15.82
CA CYS A 24 -3.49 -19.89 -15.99
C CYS A 24 -3.87 -18.54 -15.35
N GLU A 25 -4.68 -17.71 -16.02
CA GLU A 25 -4.89 -16.29 -15.62
C GLU A 25 -5.40 -16.10 -14.19
N GLU A 26 -6.10 -17.09 -13.64
CA GLU A 26 -6.57 -17.10 -12.25
C GLU A 26 -5.43 -17.31 -11.23
N GLY A 27 -4.34 -17.98 -11.62
CA GLY A 27 -3.23 -18.34 -10.74
C GLY A 27 -2.38 -17.15 -10.30
N HIS A 28 -2.10 -16.19 -11.19
CA HIS A 28 -1.34 -14.97 -10.86
C HIS A 28 -2.08 -14.13 -9.80
N TRP A 29 -3.36 -13.83 -10.08
CA TRP A 29 -4.17 -13.00 -9.19
C TRP A 29 -4.53 -13.71 -7.88
N ALA A 30 -4.70 -15.04 -7.90
CA ALA A 30 -4.89 -15.80 -6.67
C ALA A 30 -3.64 -15.78 -5.80
N ALA A 31 -2.45 -16.01 -6.38
CA ALA A 31 -1.18 -15.95 -5.67
C ALA A 31 -0.96 -14.58 -5.02
N GLN A 32 -1.15 -13.49 -5.78
CA GLN A 32 -1.02 -12.14 -5.21
C GLN A 32 -2.01 -11.85 -4.08
N ARG A 33 -3.25 -12.36 -4.18
CA ARG A 33 -4.23 -12.21 -3.07
C ARG A 33 -3.75 -12.91 -1.81
N GLU A 34 -3.21 -14.12 -1.93
CA GLU A 34 -2.68 -14.86 -0.78
C GLU A 34 -1.44 -14.20 -0.19
N GLU A 35 -0.51 -13.72 -1.02
CA GLU A 35 0.66 -12.95 -0.55
C GLU A 35 0.23 -11.67 0.18
N THR A 36 -0.76 -10.95 -0.37
CA THR A 36 -1.31 -9.75 0.26
C THR A 36 -1.98 -10.07 1.61
N LYS A 37 -2.72 -11.18 1.70
CA LYS A 37 -3.31 -11.61 2.97
C LYS A 37 -2.24 -11.94 3.99
N ALA A 38 -1.23 -12.73 3.61
CA ALA A 38 -0.14 -13.13 4.50
C ALA A 38 0.60 -11.89 5.05
N HIS A 39 0.92 -10.94 4.17
CA HIS A 39 1.56 -9.67 4.53
C HIS A 39 0.76 -8.90 5.59
N PHE A 40 -0.56 -8.74 5.40
CA PHE A 40 -1.39 -8.05 6.38
C PHE A 40 -1.67 -8.84 7.67
N GLU A 41 -1.64 -10.17 7.62
CA GLU A 41 -1.72 -11.00 8.82
C GLU A 41 -0.46 -10.89 9.68
N GLU A 42 0.72 -10.84 9.05
CA GLU A 42 2.00 -10.59 9.73
C GLU A 42 2.00 -9.21 10.38
N GLN A 43 1.68 -8.16 9.64
CA GLN A 43 1.58 -6.80 10.22
C GLN A 43 0.56 -6.70 11.35
N LYS A 44 -0.52 -7.48 11.32
CA LYS A 44 -1.49 -7.51 12.41
C LYS A 44 -0.87 -8.09 13.68
N LYS A 45 -0.04 -9.14 13.57
CA LYS A 45 0.68 -9.74 14.70
C LYS A 45 1.72 -8.77 15.25
N GLU A 46 2.56 -8.19 14.40
CA GLU A 46 3.53 -7.17 14.79
C GLU A 46 2.87 -5.99 15.52
N ASN A 47 1.73 -5.52 15.01
CA ASN A 47 0.98 -4.44 15.65
C ASN A 47 0.40 -4.83 17.01
N GLN A 48 0.08 -6.11 17.24
CA GLN A 48 -0.34 -6.59 18.55
C GLN A 48 0.85 -6.65 19.52
N GLU A 49 1.99 -7.18 19.07
CA GLU A 49 3.22 -7.28 19.85
C GLU A 49 3.75 -5.89 20.24
N PHE A 50 3.82 -4.97 19.28
CA PHE A 50 4.22 -3.58 19.51
C PHE A 50 3.35 -2.91 20.59
N ARG A 51 2.03 -3.11 20.57
CA ARG A 51 1.13 -2.56 21.59
C ARG A 51 1.38 -3.11 22.99
N GLN A 52 1.82 -4.37 23.10
CA GLN A 52 2.18 -4.96 24.39
C GLN A 52 3.53 -4.42 24.87
N GLN A 53 4.49 -4.23 23.96
CA GLN A 53 5.82 -3.71 24.27
C GLN A 53 5.77 -2.31 24.88
N ILE A 54 5.00 -1.39 24.27
CA ILE A 54 4.91 0.00 24.72
C ILE A 54 3.99 0.20 25.95
N LYS A 55 3.51 -0.90 26.55
CA LYS A 55 2.58 -0.83 27.69
C LYS A 55 3.35 -0.48 28.96
N GLY A 56 3.12 0.73 29.47
CA GLY A 56 3.74 1.22 30.70
C GLY A 56 4.94 2.13 30.49
N GLU A 57 5.31 2.43 29.23
CA GLU A 57 6.29 3.45 28.89
C GLU A 57 5.80 4.87 29.25
N LEU A 58 6.74 5.78 29.46
CA LEU A 58 6.43 7.20 29.64
C LEU A 58 5.79 7.78 28.37
N GLN A 59 4.89 8.75 28.52
CA GLN A 59 4.11 9.28 27.40
C GLN A 59 4.97 9.79 26.24
N LYS A 60 6.11 10.44 26.53
CA LYS A 60 7.03 10.94 25.50
C LYS A 60 7.70 9.80 24.73
N GLU A 61 8.21 8.80 25.44
CA GLU A 61 8.85 7.60 24.86
C GLU A 61 7.84 6.84 23.99
N LYS A 62 6.58 6.77 24.45
CA LYS A 62 5.50 6.14 23.71
C LYS A 62 5.14 6.86 22.40
N ILE A 63 5.16 8.19 22.37
CA ILE A 63 4.89 8.96 21.14
C ILE A 63 5.98 8.66 20.12
N GLU A 64 7.25 8.76 20.52
CA GLU A 64 8.41 8.48 19.66
C GLU A 64 8.40 7.03 19.16
N ALA A 65 8.13 6.05 20.03
CA ALA A 65 8.01 4.64 19.64
C ALA A 65 6.89 4.41 18.61
N VAL A 66 5.75 5.07 18.77
CA VAL A 66 4.63 4.98 17.81
C VAL A 66 4.99 5.60 16.46
N GLU A 67 5.70 6.74 16.45
CA GLU A 67 6.15 7.38 15.21
C GLU A 67 7.15 6.52 14.45
N GLN A 68 8.13 5.95 15.15
CA GLN A 68 9.11 5.04 14.57
C GLN A 68 8.43 3.78 14.00
N HIS A 69 7.53 3.16 14.77
CA HIS A 69 6.79 1.97 14.33
C HIS A 69 5.93 2.25 13.08
N ARG A 70 5.21 3.36 13.05
CA ARG A 70 4.40 3.75 11.88
C ARG A 70 5.25 4.02 10.66
N THR A 71 6.40 4.66 10.83
CA THR A 71 7.34 4.93 9.74
C THR A 71 7.93 3.64 9.19
N ALA A 72 8.31 2.69 10.05
CA ALA A 72 8.78 1.37 9.64
C ALA A 72 7.71 0.62 8.82
N GLN A 73 6.48 0.52 9.34
CA GLN A 73 5.39 -0.14 8.62
C GLN A 73 5.04 0.55 7.30
N TYR A 74 5.14 1.88 7.22
CA TYR A 74 4.94 2.60 5.96
C TYR A 74 6.00 2.22 4.92
N ASN A 75 7.28 2.19 5.31
CA ASN A 75 8.38 1.84 4.42
C ASN A 75 8.32 0.39 3.95
N GLU A 76 7.97 -0.53 4.85
CA GLU A 76 7.76 -1.95 4.52
C GLU A 76 6.61 -2.11 3.52
N ASN A 77 5.46 -1.47 3.78
CA ASN A 77 4.33 -1.47 2.86
C ASN A 77 4.70 -0.87 1.50
N LYS A 78 5.48 0.21 1.48
CA LYS A 78 5.97 0.84 0.24
C LYS A 78 6.80 -0.14 -0.58
N ALA A 79 7.75 -0.83 0.05
CA ALA A 79 8.57 -1.85 -0.61
C ALA A 79 7.73 -3.03 -1.11
N PHE A 80 6.79 -3.53 -0.30
CA PHE A 80 5.87 -4.60 -0.68
C PHE A 80 5.06 -4.24 -1.95
N PHE A 81 4.43 -3.07 -1.97
CA PHE A 81 3.64 -2.63 -3.13
C PHE A 81 4.49 -2.33 -4.35
N GLN A 82 5.74 -1.91 -4.18
CA GLN A 82 6.67 -1.75 -5.30
C GLN A 82 6.98 -3.09 -5.95
N LYS A 83 7.33 -4.11 -5.16
CA LYS A 83 7.57 -5.46 -5.66
C LYS A 83 6.35 -6.01 -6.40
N GLN A 84 5.16 -5.89 -5.82
CA GLN A 84 3.92 -6.33 -6.49
C GLN A 84 3.66 -5.59 -7.80
N HIS A 85 3.99 -4.30 -7.87
CA HIS A 85 3.85 -3.52 -9.10
C HIS A 85 4.79 -4.03 -10.20
N GLU A 86 6.06 -4.26 -9.87
CA GLU A 86 7.05 -4.79 -10.82
C GLU A 86 6.61 -6.14 -11.39
N GLU A 87 6.14 -7.05 -10.53
CA GLU A 87 5.57 -8.34 -10.94
C GLU A 87 4.32 -8.19 -11.83
N ASN A 88 3.43 -7.24 -11.49
CA ASN A 88 2.22 -6.98 -12.26
C ASN A 88 2.52 -6.40 -13.65
N ILE A 89 3.49 -5.50 -13.76
CA ILE A 89 3.92 -4.96 -15.06
C ILE A 89 4.62 -6.02 -15.90
N ALA A 90 5.46 -6.86 -15.29
CA ALA A 90 6.08 -7.98 -16.00
C ALA A 90 5.02 -8.94 -16.55
N TYR A 91 4.05 -9.33 -15.72
CA TYR A 91 2.93 -10.19 -16.14
C TYR A 91 2.08 -9.54 -17.25
N LEU A 92 1.77 -8.24 -17.13
CA LEU A 92 1.05 -7.49 -18.16
C LEU A 92 1.80 -7.50 -19.50
N LYS A 93 3.11 -7.24 -19.50
CA LYS A 93 3.95 -7.26 -20.70
C LYS A 93 3.92 -8.62 -21.38
N GLU A 94 4.07 -9.70 -20.61
CA GLU A 94 4.01 -11.08 -21.12
C GLU A 94 2.64 -11.39 -21.75
N ARG A 95 1.55 -10.93 -21.13
CA ARG A 95 0.20 -11.10 -21.68
C ARG A 95 0.02 -10.31 -22.97
N LEU A 96 0.39 -9.03 -23.00
CA LEU A 96 0.23 -8.16 -24.16
C LEU A 96 1.04 -8.65 -25.37
N ALA A 97 2.21 -9.27 -25.15
CA ALA A 97 3.00 -9.88 -26.22
C ALA A 97 2.26 -10.99 -26.98
N ARG A 98 1.31 -11.68 -26.32
CA ARG A 98 0.48 -12.73 -26.93
C ARG A 98 -0.77 -12.19 -27.65
N VAL A 99 -1.11 -10.92 -27.43
CA VAL A 99 -2.31 -10.31 -28.01
C VAL A 99 -1.99 -9.80 -29.42
N LYS A 100 -2.46 -10.53 -30.44
CA LYS A 100 -2.27 -10.16 -31.86
C LYS A 100 -3.20 -9.05 -32.33
N ALA A 101 -4.31 -8.83 -31.64
CA ALA A 101 -5.33 -7.85 -32.03
C ALA A 101 -4.95 -6.40 -31.70
N LEU A 102 -3.87 -6.19 -30.93
CA LEU A 102 -3.39 -4.87 -30.54
C LEU A 102 -2.08 -4.56 -31.26
N THR A 103 -1.93 -3.31 -31.70
CA THR A 103 -0.64 -2.80 -32.18
C THR A 103 0.32 -2.61 -31.01
N ASP A 104 1.60 -2.43 -31.31
CA ASP A 104 2.60 -2.22 -30.27
C ASP A 104 2.42 -0.87 -29.58
N GLU A 105 1.94 0.15 -30.30
CA GLU A 105 1.55 1.44 -29.72
C GLU A 105 0.42 1.28 -28.71
N GLU A 106 -0.60 0.46 -29.00
CA GLU A 106 -1.72 0.23 -28.09
C GLU A 106 -1.30 -0.55 -26.84
N LYS A 107 -0.42 -1.54 -27.00
CA LYS A 107 0.17 -2.29 -25.88
C LYS A 107 0.99 -1.38 -24.98
N ASN A 108 1.84 -0.54 -25.56
CA ASN A 108 2.63 0.43 -24.81
C ASN A 108 1.73 1.45 -24.10
N GLY A 109 0.68 1.94 -24.77
CA GLY A 109 -0.31 2.83 -24.17
C GLY A 109 -1.08 2.22 -23.00
N LEU A 110 -1.29 0.89 -22.98
CA LEU A 110 -1.83 0.18 -21.82
C LEU A 110 -0.83 0.10 -20.68
N ILE A 111 0.42 -0.27 -20.97
CA ILE A 111 1.50 -0.36 -19.96
C ILE A 111 1.67 0.99 -19.28
N SER A 112 1.82 2.07 -20.05
CA SER A 112 1.98 3.42 -19.51
C SER A 112 0.79 3.87 -18.68
N PHE A 113 -0.44 3.50 -19.07
CA PHE A 113 -1.63 3.78 -18.26
C PHE A 113 -1.58 3.09 -16.89
N PHE A 114 -1.17 1.83 -16.82
CA PHE A 114 -1.05 1.12 -15.55
C PHE A 114 0.13 1.63 -14.69
N GLU A 115 1.22 2.07 -15.31
CA GLU A 115 2.33 2.75 -14.61
C GLU A 115 1.88 4.10 -14.02
N GLN A 116 1.08 4.88 -14.76
CA GLN A 116 0.51 6.12 -14.25
C GLN A 116 -0.42 5.87 -13.04
N GLN A 117 -1.33 4.89 -13.15
CA GLN A 117 -2.20 4.51 -12.04
C GLN A 117 -1.37 4.08 -10.81
N TYR A 118 -0.27 3.36 -11.00
CA TYR A 118 0.61 3.02 -9.89
C TYR A 118 1.24 4.26 -9.25
N ALA A 119 1.75 5.21 -10.04
CA ALA A 119 2.32 6.45 -9.55
C ALA A 119 1.30 7.28 -8.74
N GLU A 120 0.06 7.40 -9.24
CA GLU A 120 -1.05 8.04 -8.53
C GLU A 120 -1.35 7.35 -7.19
N ASN A 121 -1.34 6.02 -7.17
CA ASN A 121 -1.53 5.25 -5.94
C ASN A 121 -0.37 5.42 -4.95
N VAL A 122 0.87 5.57 -5.42
CA VAL A 122 2.03 5.89 -4.56
C VAL A 122 1.86 7.27 -3.94
N ALA A 123 1.55 8.28 -4.74
CA ALA A 123 1.32 9.65 -4.27
C ALA A 123 0.19 9.71 -3.23
N PHE A 124 -0.94 9.04 -3.50
CA PHE A 124 -2.06 8.95 -2.56
C PHE A 124 -1.67 8.31 -1.22
N ARG A 125 -0.87 7.23 -1.24
CA ARG A 125 -0.39 6.58 -0.01
C ARG A 125 0.57 7.48 0.77
N GLU A 126 1.43 8.21 0.08
CA GLU A 126 2.38 9.14 0.68
C GLU A 126 1.69 10.34 1.33
N GLU A 127 0.76 10.97 0.61
CA GLU A 127 -0.07 12.05 1.16
C GLU A 127 -0.80 11.59 2.43
N ARG A 128 -1.43 10.41 2.38
CA ARG A 128 -2.13 9.84 3.55
C ARG A 128 -1.21 9.55 4.73
N PHE A 129 0.01 9.08 4.48
CA PHE A 129 0.98 8.84 5.54
C PHE A 129 1.43 10.16 6.19
N ASN A 130 1.75 11.16 5.36
CA ASN A 130 2.16 12.48 5.85
C ASN A 130 1.03 13.14 6.67
N ASP A 131 -0.20 13.09 6.18
CA ASP A 131 -1.39 13.55 6.91
C ASP A 131 -1.56 12.81 8.24
N LEU A 132 -1.34 11.50 8.27
CA LEU A 132 -1.43 10.70 9.49
C LEU A 132 -0.40 11.14 10.52
N MET A 133 0.85 11.30 10.12
CA MET A 133 1.92 11.71 11.02
C MET A 133 1.65 13.12 11.57
N ALA A 134 1.30 14.07 10.70
CA ALA A 134 1.00 15.45 11.10
C ALA A 134 -0.18 15.55 12.07
N ASN A 135 -1.27 14.82 11.81
CA ASN A 135 -2.42 14.81 12.73
C ASN A 135 -2.12 14.07 14.03
N PHE A 136 -1.34 12.98 13.99
CA PHE A 136 -0.93 12.28 15.19
C PHE A 136 -0.09 13.19 16.10
N GLU A 137 0.92 13.85 15.56
CA GLU A 137 1.76 14.79 16.29
C GLU A 137 0.93 15.92 16.91
N LYS A 138 0.03 16.52 16.12
CA LYS A 138 -0.89 17.56 16.59
C LYS A 138 -1.75 17.09 17.76
N ILE A 139 -2.41 15.94 17.65
CA ILE A 139 -3.28 15.40 18.70
C ILE A 139 -2.48 14.98 19.94
N ALA A 140 -1.30 14.39 19.74
CA ALA A 140 -0.44 13.94 20.82
C ALA A 140 0.02 15.13 21.68
N ASN A 141 0.44 16.22 21.04
CA ASN A 141 1.02 17.41 21.67
C ASN A 141 0.00 18.47 22.11
N ASP A 142 -1.29 18.32 21.76
CA ASP A 142 -2.33 19.24 22.22
C ASP A 142 -2.64 19.02 23.72
N ASN A 143 -2.22 19.98 24.56
CA ASN A 143 -2.44 19.95 26.00
C ASN A 143 -3.84 20.45 26.42
N THR A 144 -4.62 21.01 25.48
CA THR A 144 -5.99 21.45 25.73
C THR A 144 -7.01 20.31 25.60
N MET A 145 -6.64 19.24 24.88
CA MET A 145 -7.48 18.07 24.68
C MET A 145 -7.32 17.05 25.82
N ASN A 146 -8.45 16.68 26.44
CA ASN A 146 -8.49 15.52 27.33
C ASN A 146 -8.46 14.19 26.54
N PHE A 147 -8.36 13.07 27.26
CA PHE A 147 -8.25 11.74 26.64
C PHE A 147 -9.41 11.41 25.68
N GLU A 148 -10.66 11.66 26.08
CA GLU A 148 -11.82 11.35 25.23
C GLU A 148 -11.86 12.26 23.99
N ALA A 149 -11.47 13.53 24.11
CA ALA A 149 -11.34 14.42 22.96
C ALA A 149 -10.26 13.93 21.98
N LYS A 150 -9.08 13.53 22.46
CA LYS A 150 -8.01 12.97 21.63
C LYS A 150 -8.46 11.69 20.90
N LYS A 151 -9.13 10.81 21.63
CA LYS A 151 -9.69 9.56 21.09
C LYS A 151 -10.75 9.83 20.02
N GLN A 152 -11.62 10.82 20.22
CA GLN A 152 -12.62 11.19 19.21
C GLN A 152 -11.97 11.78 17.96
N ALA A 153 -11.00 12.69 18.11
CA ALA A 153 -10.26 13.24 16.96
C ALA A 153 -9.56 12.17 16.14
N ILE A 154 -8.96 11.16 16.79
CA ILE A 154 -8.37 10.01 16.10
C ILE A 154 -9.43 9.21 15.33
N LYS A 155 -10.62 8.99 15.90
CA LYS A 155 -11.72 8.28 15.21
C LYS A 155 -12.20 9.05 13.98
N ASP A 156 -12.39 10.36 14.11
CA ASP A 156 -12.87 11.22 13.03
C ASP A 156 -11.87 11.25 11.86
N MET A 157 -10.58 11.35 12.19
CA MET A 157 -9.48 11.25 11.23
C MET A 157 -9.48 9.90 10.49
N ILE A 158 -9.63 8.78 11.21
CA ILE A 158 -9.72 7.44 10.61
C ILE A 158 -10.95 7.34 9.69
N ALA A 159 -12.10 7.88 10.10
CA ALA A 159 -13.32 7.87 9.29
C ALA A 159 -13.15 8.66 8.00
N LYS A 160 -12.57 9.87 8.06
CA LYS A 160 -12.25 10.69 6.88
C LYS A 160 -11.39 9.93 5.89
N TRP A 161 -10.35 9.24 6.34
CA TRP A 161 -9.48 8.49 5.43
C TRP A 161 -10.12 7.24 4.85
N LYS A 162 -11.03 6.58 5.58
CA LYS A 162 -11.78 5.45 5.01
C LYS A 162 -12.59 5.90 3.80
N GLU A 163 -13.30 7.02 3.91
CA GLU A 163 -14.05 7.60 2.80
C GLU A 163 -13.14 8.03 1.65
N ALA A 164 -12.03 8.73 1.93
CA ALA A 164 -11.06 9.13 0.91
C ALA A 164 -10.47 7.91 0.16
N THR A 165 -10.15 6.84 0.88
CA THR A 165 -9.64 5.60 0.27
C THR A 165 -10.68 4.93 -0.61
N LYS A 166 -11.93 4.87 -0.16
CA LYS A 166 -13.02 4.32 -0.93
C LYS A 166 -13.22 5.12 -2.23
N ALA A 167 -13.29 6.44 -2.14
CA ALA A 167 -13.44 7.32 -3.29
C ALA A 167 -12.28 7.15 -4.30
N HIS A 168 -11.04 7.12 -3.82
CA HIS A 168 -9.85 6.88 -4.65
C HIS A 168 -9.92 5.54 -5.39
N HIS A 169 -10.29 4.46 -4.70
CA HIS A 169 -10.45 3.14 -5.31
C HIS A 169 -11.59 3.09 -6.36
N GLU A 170 -12.70 3.77 -6.09
CA GLU A 170 -13.83 3.88 -7.03
C GLU A 170 -13.42 4.66 -8.29
N GLN A 171 -12.68 5.76 -8.13
CA GLN A 171 -12.13 6.55 -9.24
C GLN A 171 -11.19 5.69 -10.10
N GLN A 172 -10.20 5.04 -9.50
CA GLN A 172 -9.24 4.19 -10.22
C GLN A 172 -9.95 3.03 -10.95
N LYS A 173 -11.00 2.45 -10.35
CA LYS A 173 -11.81 1.42 -11.01
C LYS A 173 -12.56 1.99 -12.22
N SER A 174 -13.12 3.19 -12.11
CA SER A 174 -13.81 3.88 -13.19
C SER A 174 -12.86 4.18 -14.36
N GLU A 175 -11.70 4.76 -14.08
CA GLU A 175 -10.67 5.09 -15.07
C GLU A 175 -10.18 3.86 -15.83
N ARG A 176 -9.90 2.76 -15.11
CA ARG A 176 -9.56 1.47 -15.75
C ARG A 176 -10.65 0.98 -16.69
N LYS A 177 -11.91 1.01 -16.25
CA LYS A 177 -13.04 0.58 -17.08
C LYS A 177 -13.15 1.45 -18.33
N ALA A 178 -13.05 2.77 -18.18
CA ALA A 178 -13.12 3.71 -19.29
C ALA A 178 -11.99 3.49 -20.31
N LYS A 179 -10.75 3.27 -19.86
CA LYS A 179 -9.61 2.98 -20.75
C LYS A 179 -9.83 1.73 -21.60
N ILE A 180 -10.30 0.64 -20.98
CA ILE A 180 -10.56 -0.62 -21.69
C ILE A 180 -11.74 -0.47 -22.66
N GLU A 181 -12.79 0.25 -22.27
CA GLU A 181 -13.94 0.51 -23.14
C GLU A 181 -13.57 1.36 -24.36
N ALA A 182 -12.72 2.37 -24.18
CA ALA A 182 -12.22 3.20 -25.27
C ALA A 182 -11.41 2.38 -26.29
N LEU A 183 -10.53 1.50 -25.83
CA LEU A 183 -9.78 0.59 -26.70
C LEU A 183 -10.69 -0.36 -27.46
N ARG A 184 -11.70 -0.92 -26.78
CA ARG A 184 -12.68 -1.80 -27.42
C ARG A 184 -13.46 -1.08 -28.51
N LYS A 185 -13.90 0.16 -28.27
CA LYS A 185 -14.62 0.96 -29.26
C LYS A 185 -13.75 1.31 -30.47
N ALA A 186 -12.49 1.70 -30.25
CA ALA A 186 -11.54 1.97 -31.32
C ALA A 186 -11.39 0.76 -32.26
N LYS A 187 -11.33 -0.45 -31.71
CA LYS A 187 -11.28 -1.71 -32.49
C LYS A 187 -12.56 -2.10 -33.21
N GLN A 188 -13.70 -1.53 -32.84
CA GLN A 188 -14.97 -1.77 -33.55
C GLN A 188 -15.20 -0.79 -34.70
N SER A 189 -14.45 0.31 -34.74
CA SER A 189 -14.50 1.34 -35.78
C SER A 189 -13.44 1.18 -36.88
N GLU A 190 -12.51 0.25 -36.72
CA GLU A 190 -11.51 -0.20 -37.71
C GLU A 190 -12.09 -1.34 -38.57
#